data_AF-A0A7J6BQM3-F1
#
_entry.id   AF-A0A7J6BQM3-F1
#
_cell.length_a   1.000
_cell.length_b   1.000
_cell.length_c   1.000
_cell.angle_alpha   90.00
_cell.angle_beta   90.00
_cell.angle_gamma   90.00
#
_symmetry.space_group_name_H-M   'P 1'
#
loop_
_entity.id
_entity.type
_entity.pdbx_description
1 polymer ?
#
loop_
_entity_poly.entity_id
_entity_poly.type
_entity_poly.pdbx_seq_one_letter_code
_entity_poly.pdbx_strand_id
1 'polypeptide(L)'
;MTGHKPELLEALLITTNPYDYPMISQGEITVKSIDDVEEFIATDTAIDILGFSADEKISIYKLTGAMMHHGNMKFKQKQREQQAESDGTEDKMFYLHI
;
A
#
# COMPACT_ATOMS: atom_id res chain seq x y z
N MET A 1 -2.51 7.41 2.03
CA MET A 1 -1.29 8.24 1.89
C MET A 1 -1.44 9.71 2.31
N THR A 2 -2.64 10.19 2.65
CA THR A 2 -2.96 11.60 2.97
C THR A 2 -2.09 12.27 4.05
N GLY A 3 -1.17 11.52 4.68
CA GLY A 3 -0.33 12.00 5.77
C GLY A 3 -1.06 12.13 7.10
N HIS A 4 -2.37 11.85 7.14
CA HIS A 4 -3.20 12.10 8.30
C HIS A 4 -2.83 11.24 9.52
N LYS A 5 -2.44 9.98 9.29
CA LYS A 5 -1.86 9.07 10.29
C LYS A 5 -0.45 8.65 9.86
N PRO A 6 0.60 9.45 10.17
CA PRO A 6 1.98 9.16 9.77
C PRO A 6 2.47 7.78 10.25
N GLU A 7 2.04 7.36 11.43
CA GLU A 7 2.35 6.05 12.02
C GLU A 7 1.86 4.89 11.14
N LEU A 8 0.76 5.09 10.42
CA LEU A 8 0.25 4.09 9.49
C LEU A 8 1.12 4.02 8.22
N LEU A 9 1.60 5.16 7.73
CA LEU A 9 2.50 5.18 6.57
C LEU A 9 3.83 4.46 6.88
N GLU A 10 4.36 4.70 8.08
CA GLU A 10 5.56 4.03 8.58
C GLU A 10 5.33 2.51 8.75
N ALA A 11 4.23 2.12 9.41
CA ALA A 11 3.90 0.70 9.62
C ALA A 11 3.67 -0.07 8.30
N LEU A 12 3.22 0.60 7.25
CA LEU A 12 2.97 0.02 5.92
C LEU A 12 4.15 0.18 4.96
N LEU A 13 5.19 0.90 5.36
CA LEU A 13 6.35 1.24 4.53
C LEU A 13 5.95 1.94 3.21
N ILE A 14 4.93 2.81 3.25
CA ILE A 14 4.44 3.53 2.07
C ILE A 14 4.75 5.03 2.11
N THR A 15 4.88 5.66 0.95
CA THR A 15 5.08 7.11 0.82
C THR A 15 3.75 7.86 0.82
N THR A 16 3.82 9.19 0.70
CA THR A 16 2.65 10.07 0.52
C THR A 16 2.35 10.39 -0.94
N ASN A 17 3.06 9.81 -1.93
CA ASN A 17 2.86 10.09 -3.36
C ASN A 17 2.24 8.87 -4.09
N PRO A 18 1.05 8.97 -4.72
CA PRO A 18 0.32 7.77 -5.13
C PRO A 18 0.92 7.22 -6.42
N TYR A 19 1.60 8.08 -7.19
CA TYR A 19 2.34 7.73 -8.38
C TYR A 19 3.55 6.83 -8.12
N ASP A 20 3.95 6.65 -6.85
CA ASP A 20 4.96 5.66 -6.49
C ASP A 20 4.38 4.22 -6.57
N TYR A 21 3.06 4.06 -6.79
CA TYR A 21 2.35 2.79 -6.77
C TYR A 21 1.48 2.57 -8.03
N PRO A 22 1.98 1.92 -9.10
CA PRO A 22 1.28 1.76 -10.37
C PRO A 22 -0.08 1.05 -10.28
N MET A 23 -0.30 0.23 -9.25
CA MET A 23 -1.58 -0.46 -9.06
C MET A 23 -2.73 0.50 -8.77
N ILE A 24 -2.46 1.68 -8.21
CA ILE A 24 -3.47 2.68 -7.82
C ILE A 24 -3.36 3.99 -8.62
N SER A 25 -2.36 4.14 -9.49
CA SER A 25 -2.03 5.41 -10.14
C SER A 25 -2.20 5.41 -11.67
N GLN A 26 -2.96 4.47 -12.22
CA GLN A 26 -3.23 4.41 -13.67
C GLN A 26 -4.23 5.46 -14.15
N GLY A 27 -4.99 6.05 -13.22
CA GLY A 27 -6.01 7.07 -13.51
C GLY A 27 -5.91 8.26 -12.58
N GLU A 28 -7.05 8.88 -12.29
CA GLU A 28 -7.15 10.00 -11.36
C GLU A 28 -6.86 9.56 -9.92
N ILE A 29 -6.03 10.36 -9.24
CA ILE A 29 -5.60 10.11 -7.85
C ILE A 29 -6.34 10.98 -6.82
N THR A 30 -7.10 11.96 -7.29
CA THR A 30 -7.87 12.89 -6.45
C THR A 30 -9.20 13.19 -7.11
N VAL A 31 -10.27 13.35 -6.33
CA VAL A 31 -11.60 13.70 -6.83
C VAL A 31 -12.05 14.98 -6.14
N LYS A 32 -12.42 16.02 -6.91
CA LYS A 32 -12.70 17.38 -6.37
C LYS A 32 -13.78 17.44 -5.28
N SER A 33 -14.70 16.49 -5.27
CA SER A 33 -15.82 16.45 -4.33
C SER A 33 -15.58 15.55 -3.11
N ILE A 34 -14.36 15.00 -2.95
CA ILE A 34 -14.03 14.03 -1.90
C ILE A 34 -12.85 14.57 -1.08
N ASP A 35 -12.97 14.52 0.24
CA ASP A 35 -11.86 14.72 1.16
C ASP A 35 -11.40 13.35 1.71
N ASP A 36 -10.28 12.86 1.18
CA ASP A 36 -9.73 11.56 1.58
C ASP A 36 -9.30 11.49 3.05
N VAL A 37 -9.09 12.63 3.72
CA VAL A 37 -8.81 12.67 5.16
C VAL A 37 -10.08 12.37 5.95
N GLU A 38 -11.18 13.05 5.63
CA GLU A 38 -12.47 12.83 6.29
C GLU A 38 -12.99 11.41 6.04
N GLU A 39 -12.91 10.93 4.80
CA GLU A 39 -13.32 9.57 4.44
C GLU A 39 -12.48 8.50 5.16
N PHE A 40 -11.18 8.74 5.33
CA PHE A 40 -10.32 7.83 6.08
C PHE A 40 -10.70 7.76 7.56
N ILE A 41 -10.95 8.90 8.20
CA ILE A 41 -11.39 8.96 9.61
C ILE A 41 -12.75 8.25 9.77
N ALA A 42 -13.69 8.51 8.86
CA ALA A 42 -14.99 7.87 8.87
C ALA A 42 -14.87 6.34 8.75
N THR A 43 -14.01 5.87 7.84
CA THR A 43 -13.75 4.44 7.64
C THR A 43 -13.08 3.80 8.87
N ASP A 44 -12.04 4.42 9.43
CA ASP A 44 -11.35 3.93 10.63
C ASP A 44 -12.31 3.84 11.83
N THR A 45 -13.17 4.85 11.99
CA THR A 45 -14.20 4.87 13.04
C THR A 45 -15.26 3.78 12.81
N ALA A 46 -15.66 3.55 11.56
CA ALA A 46 -16.64 2.52 11.22
C ALA A 46 -16.12 1.11 11.55
N ILE A 47 -14.83 0.84 11.31
CA ILE A 47 -14.19 -0.43 11.68
C ILE A 47 -14.28 -0.65 13.20
N ASP A 48 -14.02 0.40 13.99
CA ASP A 48 -14.12 0.32 15.45
C ASP A 48 -15.57 0.10 15.92
N ILE A 49 -16.54 0.80 15.33
CA ILE A 49 -17.98 0.64 15.65
C ILE A 49 -18.47 -0.78 15.33
N LEU A 50 -17.97 -1.39 14.26
CA LEU A 50 -18.31 -2.76 13.86
C LEU A 50 -17.66 -3.82 14.76
N GLY A 51 -16.81 -3.42 15.71
CA GLY A 51 -16.27 -4.29 16.75
C GLY A 51 -15.01 -5.07 16.34
N PHE A 52 -14.31 -4.63 15.29
CA PHE A 52 -13.01 -5.18 14.95
C PHE A 52 -11.98 -4.82 16.03
N SER A 53 -11.10 -5.76 16.35
CA SER A 53 -9.96 -5.51 17.22
C SER A 53 -8.92 -4.62 16.51
N ALA A 54 -8.06 -3.99 17.31
CA ALA A 54 -6.94 -3.19 16.79
C ALA A 54 -6.03 -4.03 15.86
N ASP A 55 -5.79 -5.29 16.20
CA ASP A 55 -4.94 -6.19 15.41
C ASP A 55 -5.57 -6.55 14.05
N GLU A 56 -6.88 -6.78 14.02
CA GLU A 56 -7.61 -7.01 12.77
C GLU A 56 -7.59 -5.77 11.89
N LYS A 57 -7.81 -4.59 12.48
CA LYS A 57 -7.76 -3.30 11.76
C LYS A 57 -6.38 -3.06 11.15
N ILE A 58 -5.31 -3.26 11.93
CA ILE A 58 -3.94 -3.16 11.40
C ILE A 58 -3.66 -4.20 10.33
N SER A 59 -4.18 -5.43 10.47
CA SER A 59 -4.02 -6.47 9.46
C SER A 59 -4.68 -6.10 8.13
N ILE A 60 -5.86 -5.47 8.16
CA ILE A 60 -6.52 -4.93 6.97
C ILE A 60 -5.62 -3.92 6.27
N TYR A 61 -5.10 -2.93 7.02
CA TYR A 61 -4.21 -1.92 6.44
C TYR A 61 -2.92 -2.53 5.88
N LYS A 62 -2.33 -3.51 6.57
CA LYS A 62 -1.14 -4.24 6.09
C LYS A 62 -1.39 -4.95 4.77
N LEU A 63 -2.53 -5.63 4.64
CA LEU A 63 -2.91 -6.27 3.38
C LEU A 63 -3.11 -5.26 2.25
N THR A 64 -3.73 -4.11 2.53
CA THR A 64 -3.87 -3.03 1.54
C THR A 64 -2.50 -2.49 1.09
N GLY A 65 -1.59 -2.22 2.03
CA GLY A 65 -0.23 -1.80 1.71
C GLY A 65 0.54 -2.84 0.90
N ALA A 66 0.43 -4.12 1.28
CA ALA A 66 1.07 -5.23 0.55
C ALA A 66 0.60 -5.30 -0.92
N MET A 67 -0.68 -5.06 -1.19
CA MET A 67 -1.20 -4.99 -2.56
C MET A 67 -0.60 -3.84 -3.37
N MET A 68 -0.43 -2.66 -2.76
CA MET A 68 0.18 -1.51 -3.44
C MET A 68 1.61 -1.84 -3.88
N HIS A 69 2.40 -2.39 -2.97
CA HIS A 69 3.77 -2.79 -3.24
C HIS A 69 3.89 -3.97 -4.20
N HIS A 70 2.95 -4.92 -4.16
CA HIS A 70 2.92 -6.03 -5.12
C HIS A 70 2.88 -5.50 -6.56
N GLY A 71 2.16 -4.39 -6.79
CA GLY A 71 2.13 -3.69 -8.07
C GLY A 71 3.45 -3.03 -8.49
N ASN A 72 4.40 -2.85 -7.58
CA ASN A 72 5.71 -2.27 -7.86
C ASN A 72 6.76 -3.31 -8.24
N MET A 73 6.50 -4.60 -8.00
CA MET A 73 7.47 -5.65 -8.30
C MET A 73 7.82 -5.68 -9.79
N LYS A 74 9.11 -5.61 -10.07
CA LYS A 74 9.66 -5.69 -11.43
C LYS A 74 10.39 -7.00 -11.61
N PHE A 75 10.17 -7.61 -12.76
CA PHE A 75 10.81 -8.85 -13.15
C PHE A 75 11.52 -8.65 -14.49
N LYS A 76 12.67 -9.29 -14.62
CA LYS A 76 13.42 -9.36 -15.88
C LYS A 76 13.58 -10.81 -16.31
N GLN A 77 13.84 -11.01 -17.58
CA GLN A 77 14.16 -12.33 -18.11
C GLN A 77 15.60 -12.71 -17.72
N LYS A 78 15.77 -13.91 -17.17
CA LYS A 78 17.09 -14.47 -16.89
C LYS A 78 17.83 -14.76 -18.20
N GLN A 79 19.13 -14.45 -18.25
CA GLN A 79 19.91 -14.54 -19.48
C GLN A 79 19.93 -15.98 -20.03
N ARG A 80 19.46 -16.15 -21.27
CA ARG A 80 19.38 -17.44 -22.00
C ARG A 80 18.38 -18.46 -21.45
N GLU A 81 17.46 -18.06 -20.56
CA GLU A 81 16.36 -18.90 -20.06
C GLU A 81 15.00 -18.22 -20.34
N GLN A 82 13.91 -18.99 -20.38
CA GLN A 82 12.53 -18.42 -20.47
C GLN A 82 11.94 -18.11 -19.08
N GLN A 83 12.77 -18.13 -18.03
CA GLN A 83 12.37 -17.88 -16.66
C GLN A 83 12.56 -16.40 -16.29
N ALA A 84 11.61 -15.86 -15.54
CA ALA A 84 11.73 -14.53 -14.93
C ALA A 84 12.53 -14.60 -13.62
N GLU A 85 13.34 -13.58 -13.36
CA GLU A 85 13.98 -13.31 -12.08
C GLU A 85 13.60 -11.90 -11.62
N SER A 86 13.68 -11.63 -10.32
CA SER A 86 13.36 -10.30 -9.82
C SER A 86 14.40 -9.28 -10.28
N ASP A 87 13.93 -8.10 -10.67
CA ASP A 87 14.78 -7.02 -11.15
C ASP A 87 15.26 -6.11 -10.00
N GLY A 88 15.71 -6.74 -8.90
CA GLY A 88 16.62 -6.24 -7.86
C GLY A 88 16.36 -4.91 -7.15
N THR A 89 15.34 -4.14 -7.50
CA THR A 89 15.27 -2.72 -7.10
C THR A 89 14.49 -2.51 -5.80
N GLU A 90 13.59 -3.43 -5.40
CA GLU A 90 12.71 -3.25 -4.22
C GLU A 90 12.56 -4.49 -3.30
N ASP A 91 12.99 -5.69 -3.74
CA ASP A 91 12.81 -6.96 -3.00
C ASP A 91 13.37 -6.96 -1.57
N LYS A 92 14.40 -6.15 -1.28
CA LYS A 92 15.06 -6.18 0.02
C LYS A 92 14.24 -5.60 1.17
N MET A 93 13.27 -4.72 0.90
CA MET A 93 12.41 -4.16 1.94
C MET A 93 11.27 -5.10 2.32
N PHE A 94 10.82 -5.95 1.39
CA PHE A 94 9.73 -6.90 1.60
C PHE A 94 10.08 -8.07 2.52
N TYR A 95 11.29 -8.62 2.38
CA TYR A 95 11.69 -9.80 3.12
C TYR A 95 11.94 -9.57 4.62
N LEU A 96 11.96 -8.31 5.09
CA LEU A 96 12.37 -8.02 6.47
C LEU A 96 11.20 -7.90 7.47
N HIS A 97 9.95 -7.67 7.03
CA HIS A 97 8.85 -7.26 7.93
C HIS A 97 7.48 -7.95 7.74
N ILE A 98 7.39 -9.03 6.97
CA ILE A 98 6.23 -9.95 6.95
C ILE A 98 6.53 -11.24 7.70
#